data_AF-A0A8E1WF30-F1
#
_entry.id   AF-A0A8E1WF30-F1
#
_cell.length_a   1.000
_cell.length_b   1.000
_cell.length_c   1.000
_cell.angle_alpha   90.00
_cell.angle_beta   90.00
_cell.angle_gamma   90.00
#
_symmetry.space_group_name_H-M   'P 1'
#
loop_
_entity.id
_entity.type
_entity.pdbx_description
1 polymer ?
#
loop_
_entity_poly.entity_id
_entity_poly.type
_entity_poly.pdbx_seq_one_letter_code
_entity_poly.pdbx_strand_id
1 'polypeptide(L)'
;MRDSVIVEILNPKTALFFLTFLPQFVDPAAAFPLWLQFLLLGMFVNLVFSIADVAAVGIASVTLARVASGDAGWIVPKACGSILIGLGVALVGHQV
;
A
#
# COMPACT_ATOMS: atom_id res chain seq x y z
N MET A 1 11.10 12.26 9.40
CA MET A 1 9.74 12.72 9.02
C MET A 1 9.74 13.53 7.73
N ARG A 2 10.53 14.60 7.57
CA ARG A 2 10.58 15.38 6.32
C ARG A 2 10.99 14.56 5.09
N ASP A 3 12.03 13.74 5.23
CA ASP A 3 12.48 12.88 4.14
C ASP A 3 11.46 11.77 3.82
N SER A 4 10.76 11.25 4.83
CA SER A 4 9.67 10.29 4.65
C SER A 4 8.50 10.90 3.89
N VAL A 5 8.09 12.12 4.22
CA VAL A 5 7.01 12.84 3.51
C VAL A 5 7.41 13.11 2.07
N ILE A 6 8.66 13.53 1.83
CA ILE A 6 9.16 13.74 0.46
C ILE A 6 9.24 12.42 -0.30
N VAL A 7 9.71 11.33 0.29
CA VAL A 7 9.77 10.00 -0.33
C VAL A 7 8.38 9.41 -0.60
N GLU A 8 7.41 9.69 0.27
CA GLU A 8 6.02 9.25 0.11
C GLU A 8 5.27 10.08 -0.95
N ILE A 9 5.54 11.40 -1.02
CA ILE A 9 5.08 12.27 -2.11
C ILE A 9 5.76 11.89 -3.43
N LEU A 10 7.05 11.57 -3.40
CA LEU A 10 7.82 11.08 -4.55
C LEU A 10 7.49 9.64 -4.90
N ASN A 11 6.71 8.90 -4.10
CA ASN A 11 6.20 7.59 -4.47
C ASN A 11 5.15 7.80 -5.55
N PRO A 12 5.57 7.86 -6.83
CA PRO A 12 4.72 8.38 -7.86
C PRO A 12 3.59 7.39 -8.15
N LYS A 13 3.67 6.16 -7.61
CA LYS A 13 2.70 5.11 -7.86
C LYS A 13 1.31 5.52 -7.39
N THR A 14 1.19 6.10 -6.19
CA THR A 14 -0.10 6.53 -5.65
C THR A 14 -0.64 7.72 -6.44
N ALA A 15 0.20 8.73 -6.69
CA ALA A 15 -0.18 9.89 -7.48
C ALA A 15 -0.56 9.52 -8.92
N LEU A 16 0.21 8.66 -9.57
CA LEU A 16 -0.06 8.17 -10.94
C LEU A 16 -1.33 7.32 -10.98
N PHE A 17 -1.59 6.47 -9.98
CA PHE A 17 -2.84 5.72 -9.89
C PHE A 17 -4.04 6.68 -9.85
N PHE A 18 -4.01 7.65 -8.94
CA PHE A 18 -5.07 8.63 -8.85
C PHE A 18 -5.19 9.47 -10.14
N LEU A 19 -4.09 9.94 -10.71
CA LEU A 19 -4.09 10.78 -11.91
C LEU A 19 -4.53 10.03 -13.18
N THR A 20 -4.33 8.70 -13.24
CA THR A 20 -4.79 7.88 -14.37
C THR A 20 -6.23 7.39 -14.20
N PHE A 21 -6.66 7.07 -12.97
CA PHE A 21 -8.00 6.49 -12.73
C PHE A 21 -9.06 7.54 -12.37
N LEU A 22 -8.79 8.53 -11.50
CA LEU A 22 -9.80 9.54 -11.12
C LEU A 22 -10.43 10.28 -12.30
N PRO A 23 -9.68 10.83 -13.28
CA PRO A 23 -10.30 11.61 -14.35
C PRO A 23 -11.20 10.79 -15.27
N GLN A 24 -11.10 9.45 -15.26
CA GLN A 24 -12.00 8.58 -16.02
C GLN A 24 -13.42 8.51 -15.41
N PHE A 25 -13.57 8.88 -14.14
CA PHE A 25 -14.85 8.80 -13.39
C PHE A 25 -15.46 10.18 -13.10
N VAL A 26 -14.80 11.27 -13.51
CA VAL A 26 -15.25 12.64 -13.31
C VAL A 26 -15.77 13.19 -14.62
N ASP A 27 -16.99 13.73 -14.61
CA ASP A 27 -17.56 14.40 -15.78
C ASP A 27 -17.45 15.93 -15.61
N PRO A 28 -16.60 16.61 -16.41
CA PRO A 28 -16.46 18.06 -16.35
C PRO A 28 -17.67 18.82 -16.95
N ALA A 29 -18.54 18.16 -17.70
CA ALA A 29 -19.76 18.75 -18.26
C ALA A 29 -20.98 18.58 -17.35
N ALA A 30 -20.87 17.81 -16.26
CA ALA A 30 -21.94 17.64 -15.30
C ALA A 30 -22.18 18.93 -14.49
N ALA A 31 -23.43 19.15 -14.05
CA ALA A 31 -23.79 20.28 -13.19
C ALA A 31 -23.11 20.25 -11.81
N PHE A 32 -22.46 19.13 -11.44
CA PHE A 32 -21.82 18.93 -10.15
C PHE A 32 -20.39 19.51 -10.13
N PRO A 33 -19.99 20.24 -9.07
CA PRO A 33 -18.66 20.85 -8.99
C PRO A 33 -17.54 19.81 -9.08
N LEU A 34 -16.59 20.05 -9.99
CA LEU A 34 -15.47 19.14 -10.27
C LEU A 34 -14.66 18.78 -9.00
N TRP A 35 -14.34 19.78 -8.17
CA TRP A 35 -13.59 19.58 -6.92
C TRP A 35 -14.30 18.62 -5.94
N LEU A 36 -15.63 18.65 -5.92
CA LEU A 36 -16.42 17.81 -5.03
C LEU A 36 -16.48 16.37 -5.55
N GLN A 37 -16.53 16.18 -6.87
CA GLN A 37 -16.42 14.85 -7.49
C GLN A 37 -15.07 14.19 -7.14
N PHE A 38 -13.96 14.94 -7.25
CA PHE A 38 -12.63 14.47 -6.84
C PHE A 38 -12.55 14.15 -5.34
N LEU A 39 -13.13 14.99 -4.48
CA LEU A 39 -13.11 14.76 -3.03
C LEU A 39 -13.90 13.50 -2.64
N LEU A 40 -15.09 13.31 -3.20
CA LEU A 40 -15.93 12.14 -2.94
C LEU A 40 -15.25 10.86 -3.43
N LEU A 41 -14.73 10.88 -4.66
CA LEU A 41 -14.07 9.70 -5.23
C LEU A 41 -12.75 9.38 -4.50
N GLY A 42 -12.00 10.40 -4.10
CA GLY A 42 -10.81 10.24 -3.25
C GLY A 42 -11.14 9.62 -1.89
N MET A 43 -12.20 10.09 -1.21
CA MET A 43 -12.66 9.49 0.05
C MET A 43 -13.13 8.05 -0.13
N PHE A 44 -13.86 7.75 -1.21
CA PHE A 44 -14.32 6.41 -1.49
C PHE A 44 -13.15 5.44 -1.70
N VAL A 45 -12.17 5.81 -2.53
CA VAL A 45 -10.98 4.99 -2.74
C VAL A 45 -10.22 4.80 -1.43
N ASN A 46 -10.00 5.87 -0.67
CA ASN A 46 -9.32 5.78 0.63
C ASN A 46 -10.03 4.82 1.58
N LEU A 47 -11.36 4.90 1.68
CA LEU A 47 -12.16 3.99 2.50
C LEU A 47 -12.00 2.53 2.08
N VAL A 48 -12.07 2.23 0.77
CA VAL A 48 -11.90 0.87 0.24
C VAL A 48 -10.50 0.34 0.54
N PHE A 49 -9.46 1.14 0.32
CA PHE A 49 -8.08 0.76 0.64
C PHE A 49 -7.88 0.53 2.14
N SER A 50 -8.42 1.41 2.98
CA SER A 50 -8.33 1.26 4.44
C SER A 50 -9.03 -0.01 4.93
N ILE A 51 -10.20 -0.36 4.38
CA ILE A 51 -10.88 -1.62 4.69
C ILE A 51 -10.04 -2.82 4.23
N ALA A 52 -9.43 -2.74 3.04
CA ALA A 52 -8.57 -3.79 2.53
C ALA A 52 -7.34 -4.01 3.43
N ASP A 53 -6.71 -2.93 3.90
CA ASP A 53 -5.58 -2.99 4.84
C ASP A 53 -6.00 -3.59 6.19
N VAL A 54 -7.12 -3.15 6.76
CA VAL A 54 -7.65 -3.72 8.02
C VAL A 54 -7.98 -5.19 7.85
N ALA A 55 -8.58 -5.58 6.72
CA ALA A 55 -8.86 -6.98 6.41
C ALA A 55 -7.56 -7.80 6.26
N ALA A 56 -6.56 -7.27 5.55
CA ALA A 56 -5.27 -7.91 5.38
C ALA A 56 -4.55 -8.12 6.72
N VAL A 57 -4.53 -7.11 7.59
CA VAL A 57 -3.98 -7.19 8.94
C VAL A 57 -4.79 -8.14 9.82
N GLY A 58 -6.13 -8.12 9.70
CA GLY A 58 -7.02 -9.07 10.37
C GLY A 58 -6.71 -10.52 9.99
N ILE A 59 -6.61 -10.81 8.70
CA ILE A 59 -6.26 -12.15 8.19
C ILE A 59 -4.84 -12.54 8.64
N ALA A 60 -3.88 -11.62 8.51
CA ALA A 60 -2.51 -11.83 8.95
C ALA A 60 -2.46 -12.14 10.45
N SER A 61 -3.13 -11.37 11.30
CA SER A 61 -3.13 -11.60 12.75
C SER A 61 -3.74 -12.95 13.13
N VAL A 62 -4.81 -13.40 12.45
CA VAL A 62 -5.41 -14.71 12.70
C VAL A 62 -4.48 -15.83 12.24
N THR A 63 -3.87 -15.71 11.06
CA THR A 63 -2.94 -16.74 10.54
C THR A 63 -1.64 -16.79 11.33
N LEU A 64 -1.06 -15.64 11.68
CA LEU A 64 0.10 -15.53 12.55
C LEU A 64 -0.20 -16.04 13.96
N ALA A 65 -1.37 -15.78 14.54
CA ALA A 65 -1.73 -16.34 15.85
C ALA A 65 -1.83 -17.88 15.83
N ARG A 66 -2.33 -18.45 14.72
CA ARG A 66 -2.40 -19.90 14.52
C ARG A 66 -1.03 -20.54 14.25
N VAL A 67 -0.11 -19.81 13.64
CA VAL A 67 1.28 -20.26 13.41
C VAL A 67 2.12 -20.09 14.68
N ALA A 68 1.94 -19.00 15.42
CA ALA A 68 2.69 -18.68 16.64
C ALA A 68 2.26 -19.49 17.87
N SER A 69 1.17 -20.26 17.81
CA SER A 69 0.80 -21.23 18.85
C SER A 69 1.69 -22.49 18.87
N GLY A 70 2.64 -22.62 17.95
CA GLY A 70 3.80 -23.53 18.07
C GLY A 70 5.11 -22.73 18.09
N ASP A 71 6.25 -23.42 18.29
CA ASP A 71 7.64 -22.87 18.31
C ASP A 71 8.05 -22.03 17.07
N ALA A 72 7.13 -21.84 16.11
CA ALA A 72 7.27 -21.09 14.87
C ALA A 72 7.32 -19.55 15.03
N GLY A 73 7.22 -19.01 16.25
CA GLY A 73 7.43 -17.57 16.51
C GLY A 73 8.80 -17.04 16.02
N TRP A 74 9.81 -17.93 15.93
CA TRP A 74 11.14 -17.61 15.40
C TRP A 74 11.26 -17.75 13.87
N ILE A 75 10.29 -18.39 13.21
CA ILE A 75 10.32 -18.63 11.76
C ILE A 75 9.93 -17.36 11.00
N VAL A 76 8.94 -16.61 11.50
CA VAL A 76 8.47 -15.37 10.86
C VAL A 76 9.59 -14.32 10.77
N PRO A 77 10.31 -13.98 11.86
CA PRO A 77 11.44 -13.04 11.79
C PRO A 77 12.57 -13.54 10.89
N LYS A 78 12.87 -14.84 10.90
CA LYS A 78 13.93 -15.43 10.04
C LYS A 78 13.54 -15.41 8.56
N ALA A 79 12.28 -15.63 8.24
CA ALA A 79 11.77 -15.55 6.87
C ALA A 79 11.78 -14.11 6.36
N CYS A 80 11.29 -13.15 7.15
CA CYS A 80 11.39 -11.73 6.79
C CYS A 80 12.85 -11.29 6.62
N GLY A 81 13.73 -11.69 7.54
CA GLY A 81 15.16 -11.38 7.47
C GLY A 81 15.85 -12.02 6.26
N SER A 82 15.55 -13.28 5.93
CA SER A 82 16.14 -13.95 4.77
C SER A 82 15.67 -13.35 3.45
N ILE A 83 14.39 -12.96 3.36
CA ILE A 83 13.85 -12.25 2.19
C ILE A 83 14.56 -10.91 2.00
N LEU A 84 14.75 -10.14 3.08
CA LEU A 84 15.45 -8.85 3.03
C LEU A 84 16.92 -9.01 2.62
N ILE A 85 17.62 -10.00 3.16
CA ILE A 85 19.01 -10.31 2.78
C ILE A 85 19.06 -10.74 1.30
N GLY A 86 18.16 -11.61 0.86
CA GLY A 86 18.07 -12.06 -0.53
C GLY A 86 17.79 -10.91 -1.50
N LEU A 87 16.87 -10.01 -1.15
CA LEU A 87 16.60 -8.79 -1.90
C LEU A 87 17.82 -7.86 -1.96
N GLY A 88 18.55 -7.70 -0.84
CA GLY A 88 19.78 -6.92 -0.80
C GLY A 88 20.87 -7.49 -1.72
N VAL A 89 21.06 -8.81 -1.70
CA VAL A 89 22.00 -9.51 -2.60
C VAL A 89 21.55 -9.37 -4.05
N ALA A 90 20.26 -9.53 -4.36
CA ALA A 90 19.73 -9.36 -5.70
C ALA A 90 19.89 -7.93 -6.23
N LEU A 91 19.73 -6.91 -5.37
CA LEU A 91 19.96 -5.51 -5.69
C LEU A 91 21.43 -5.24 -6.03
N VAL A 92 22.35 -5.77 -5.24
CA VAL A 92 23.79 -5.68 -5.52
C VAL A 92 24.15 -6.43 -6.80
N GLY A 93 23.55 -7.60 -7.04
CA GLY A 93 23.75 -8.39 -8.24
C GLY A 93 23.13 -7.79 -9.51
N HIS A 94 22.11 -6.94 -9.37
CA HIS A 94 21.49 -6.20 -10.48
C HIS A 94 22.12 -4.80 -10.69
N GLN A 95 23.13 -4.42 -9.88
CA GLN A 95 23.96 -3.22 -10.04
C GLN A 95 25.32 -3.49 -10.74
N VAL A 96 25.46 -4.63 -11.42
CA VAL A 96 26.56 -4.94 -12.37
C VAL A 96 25.96 -5.33 -13.72
#